data_AF-A0A4R6J5Q9-F1
#
_entry.id   AF-A0A4R6J5Q9-F1
#
_cell.length_a   1.000
_cell.length_b   1.000
_cell.length_c   1.000
_cell.angle_alpha   90.00
_cell.angle_beta   90.00
_cell.angle_gamma   90.00
#
_symmetry.space_group_name_H-M   'P 1'
#
loop_
_entity.id
_entity.type
_entity.pdbx_description
1 polymer ?
#
loop_
_entity_poly.entity_id
_entity_poly.type
_entity_poly.pdbx_seq_one_letter_code
_entity_poly.pdbx_strand_id
1 'polypeptide(L)'
;MNHDTMRATGPLVHAGEHRVRPTEREAQDNLRAMLQLCAAGRLRCSEKTKRPSATTMDTVADHLSNGDFYRDEDLAAFAWPLLIQAGGLGRLDSGRLRLTTKGLAAQRKPSAKVIRDLWQRWNSHAVIDEFSRIEAIKGQRARNVLSAAKTRRQVVATALAGCPPHDWISVDALFATMRRRKLNPRITRNDMALWKLYLVDPQHGSLGYAGFGDWNSLEGRYTLAVLFEYAGTLGLFDLENLHPNGEREDYRDNWGADDLNALSRYDGLQAIRMTALGRYVFGIEDEYRPSTRRNAPPAVSVLPDLTIAATEPLDASDEVLVSAYAERAADQVWTLSPGTACCPRSTSDAT
;
A
#
# COMPACT_ATOMS: atom_id res chain seq x y z
N MET A 1 43.90 -27.29 1.27
CA MET A 1 43.40 -25.92 1.03
C MET A 1 41.92 -26.03 0.71
N ASN A 2 41.06 -26.00 1.74
CA ASN A 2 39.61 -25.91 1.60
C ASN A 2 39.20 -24.67 2.40
N HIS A 3 38.69 -23.65 1.72
CA HIS A 3 38.11 -22.47 2.35
C HIS A 3 36.65 -22.76 2.69
N ASP A 4 36.42 -23.11 3.94
CA ASP A 4 35.09 -23.14 4.55
C ASP A 4 34.74 -21.71 5.01
N THR A 5 33.66 -21.16 4.48
CA THR A 5 33.25 -19.78 4.74
C THR A 5 32.31 -19.77 5.94
N MET A 6 32.86 -19.49 7.12
CA MET A 6 32.09 -19.17 8.33
C MET A 6 31.22 -17.93 8.07
N ARG A 7 29.90 -18.13 8.02
CA ARG A 7 28.92 -17.06 8.24
C ARG A 7 29.09 -16.54 9.66
N ALA A 8 29.57 -15.31 9.77
CA ALA A 8 29.64 -14.60 11.04
C ALA A 8 28.23 -14.21 11.51
N THR A 9 27.76 -14.87 12.55
CA THR A 9 26.58 -14.50 13.34
C THR A 9 27.00 -13.39 14.31
N GLY A 10 26.67 -12.14 13.98
CA GLY A 10 26.76 -10.98 14.88
C GLY A 10 25.37 -10.57 15.37
N PRO A 11 25.25 -9.91 16.54
CA PRO A 11 23.95 -9.63 17.18
C PRO A 11 23.11 -8.64 16.37
N LEU A 12 21.82 -8.96 16.22
CA LEU A 12 20.80 -8.14 15.56
C LEU A 12 20.62 -6.81 16.31
N VAL A 13 21.27 -5.76 15.82
CA VAL A 13 20.90 -4.38 16.08
C VAL A 13 20.37 -3.81 14.76
N HIS A 14 19.12 -4.11 14.43
CA HIS A 14 18.39 -3.30 13.45
C HIS A 14 17.99 -2.01 14.15
N ALA A 15 18.94 -1.07 14.27
CA ALA A 15 18.60 0.31 14.57
C ALA A 15 17.60 0.76 13.49
N GLY A 16 16.35 0.99 13.92
CA GLY A 16 15.20 1.18 13.05
C GLY A 16 15.46 2.28 12.03
N GLU A 17 15.41 1.92 10.75
CA GLU A 17 15.50 2.88 9.66
C GLU A 17 14.21 3.72 9.69
N HIS A 18 14.28 4.87 10.36
CA HIS A 18 13.21 5.87 10.35
C HIS A 18 13.04 6.39 8.94
N ARG A 19 11.85 6.21 8.36
CA ARG A 19 11.57 6.56 6.98
C ARG A 19 10.33 7.43 6.89
N VAL A 20 10.52 8.63 6.34
CA VAL A 20 9.42 9.46 5.83
C VAL A 20 9.26 9.17 4.34
N ARG A 21 8.10 8.66 3.95
CA ARG A 21 7.80 8.24 2.58
C ARG A 21 6.67 9.06 1.97
N PRO A 22 6.97 9.93 0.99
CA PRO A 22 5.96 10.54 0.15
C PRO A 22 5.33 9.50 -0.77
N THR A 23 4.00 9.40 -0.80
CA THR A 23 3.31 8.30 -1.51
C THR A 23 2.47 8.75 -2.71
N GLU A 24 2.19 10.05 -2.84
CA GLU A 24 1.25 10.58 -3.85
C GLU A 24 1.67 10.28 -5.31
N ARG A 25 2.92 10.61 -5.68
CA ARG A 25 3.44 10.34 -7.04
C ARG A 25 3.68 8.84 -7.23
N GLU A 26 4.25 8.22 -6.20
CA GLU A 26 4.56 6.80 -6.16
C GLU A 26 3.33 5.92 -6.50
N ALA A 27 2.18 6.20 -5.89
CA ALA A 27 0.96 5.43 -6.14
C ALA A 27 0.45 5.57 -7.59
N GLN A 28 0.63 6.73 -8.21
CA GLN A 28 0.22 6.96 -9.59
C GLN A 28 1.10 6.22 -10.60
N ASP A 29 2.40 6.16 -10.32
CA ASP A 29 3.39 5.42 -11.11
C ASP A 29 3.18 3.91 -10.94
N ASN A 30 3.04 3.46 -9.70
CA ASN A 30 2.76 2.07 -9.36
C ASN A 30 1.45 1.58 -10.00
N LEU A 31 0.37 2.38 -10.00
CA LEU A 31 -0.87 2.00 -10.68
C LEU A 31 -0.65 1.68 -12.17
N ARG A 32 0.16 2.48 -12.87
CA ARG A 32 0.45 2.24 -14.29
C ARG A 32 1.21 0.92 -14.46
N ALA A 33 2.24 0.69 -13.64
CA ALA A 33 2.98 -0.57 -13.63
C ALA A 33 2.06 -1.78 -13.35
N MET A 34 1.16 -1.67 -12.37
CA MET A 34 0.23 -2.75 -12.02
C MET A 34 -0.74 -3.08 -13.14
N LEU A 35 -1.26 -2.06 -13.84
CA LEU A 35 -2.13 -2.28 -15.00
C LEU A 35 -1.37 -2.93 -16.16
N GLN A 36 -0.10 -2.60 -16.37
CA GLN A 36 0.75 -3.24 -17.39
C GLN A 36 1.07 -4.69 -17.04
N LEU A 37 1.45 -4.98 -15.79
CA LEU A 37 1.69 -6.36 -15.32
C LEU A 37 0.44 -7.23 -15.44
N CYS A 38 -0.73 -6.66 -15.14
CA CYS A 38 -2.02 -7.34 -15.31
C CYS A 38 -2.35 -7.57 -16.80
N ALA A 39 -2.09 -6.59 -17.68
CA ALA A 39 -2.27 -6.74 -19.13
C ALA A 39 -1.37 -7.86 -19.70
N ALA A 40 -0.14 -7.94 -19.22
CA ALA A 40 0.83 -8.98 -19.59
C ALA A 40 0.53 -10.35 -18.96
N GLY A 41 -0.49 -10.46 -18.09
CA GLY A 41 -0.86 -11.71 -17.43
C GLY A 41 0.21 -12.25 -16.48
N ARG A 42 1.06 -11.37 -15.94
CA ARG A 42 2.16 -11.71 -15.01
C ARG A 42 1.71 -11.86 -13.56
N LEU A 43 0.51 -11.38 -13.23
CA LEU A 43 -0.03 -11.42 -11.88
C LEU A 43 -0.91 -12.67 -11.68
N ARG A 44 -0.64 -13.44 -10.62
CA ARG A 44 -1.43 -14.62 -10.24
C ARG A 44 -2.00 -14.48 -8.84
N CYS A 45 -3.27 -14.89 -8.69
CA CYS A 45 -3.90 -14.94 -7.39
C CYS A 45 -4.69 -16.24 -7.22
N SER A 46 -4.85 -16.66 -5.97
CA SER A 46 -5.66 -17.82 -5.63
C SER A 46 -7.12 -17.61 -6.03
N GLU A 47 -7.74 -18.59 -6.68
CA GLU A 47 -9.17 -18.52 -6.98
C GLU A 47 -10.04 -18.55 -5.72
N LYS A 48 -9.58 -19.25 -4.68
CA LYS A 48 -10.29 -19.42 -3.41
C LYS A 48 -10.16 -18.21 -2.51
N THR A 49 -8.93 -17.75 -2.27
CA THR A 49 -8.66 -16.68 -1.29
C THR A 49 -8.49 -15.31 -1.93
N LYS A 50 -8.40 -15.23 -3.26
CA LYS A 50 -8.10 -14.02 -4.04
C LYS A 50 -6.73 -13.39 -3.76
N ARG A 51 -5.96 -13.94 -2.82
CA ARG A 51 -4.65 -13.46 -2.42
C ARG A 51 -3.60 -13.70 -3.52
N PRO A 52 -2.65 -12.76 -3.72
CA PRO A 52 -1.53 -12.98 -4.63
C PRO A 52 -0.64 -14.15 -4.16
N SER A 53 0.02 -14.82 -5.12
CA SER A 53 1.06 -15.81 -4.81
C SER A 53 2.37 -15.13 -4.39
N ALA A 54 3.28 -15.86 -3.73
CA ALA A 54 4.63 -15.37 -3.40
C ALA A 54 5.34 -14.78 -4.63
N THR A 55 5.42 -15.53 -5.73
CA THR A 55 5.99 -15.05 -7.00
C THR A 55 5.31 -13.79 -7.56
N THR A 56 4.02 -13.60 -7.28
CA THR A 56 3.32 -12.38 -7.70
C THR A 56 3.73 -11.21 -6.82
N MET A 57 3.91 -11.43 -5.52
CA MET A 57 4.42 -10.40 -4.61
C MET A 57 5.85 -10.01 -5.01
N ASP A 58 6.74 -10.97 -5.26
CA ASP A 58 8.11 -10.70 -5.77
C ASP A 58 8.06 -9.86 -7.06
N THR A 59 7.25 -10.30 -8.04
CA THR A 59 7.09 -9.59 -9.31
C THR A 59 6.56 -8.17 -9.11
N VAL A 60 5.60 -7.97 -8.20
CA VAL A 60 5.07 -6.64 -7.94
C VAL A 60 6.12 -5.78 -7.25
N ALA A 61 6.79 -6.28 -6.20
CA ALA A 61 7.82 -5.58 -5.45
C ALA A 61 8.94 -5.05 -6.38
N ASP A 62 9.37 -5.86 -7.34
CA ASP A 62 10.38 -5.48 -8.36
C ASP A 62 9.95 -4.32 -9.27
N HIS A 63 8.64 -4.07 -9.40
CA HIS A 63 8.10 -3.02 -10.27
C HIS A 63 7.49 -1.85 -9.48
N LEU A 64 7.59 -1.86 -8.14
CA LEU A 64 7.22 -0.70 -7.33
C LEU A 64 8.33 0.36 -7.46
N SER A 65 7.93 1.59 -7.78
CA SER A 65 8.84 2.72 -8.03
C SER A 65 9.85 2.98 -6.90
N ASN A 66 9.49 2.70 -5.64
CA ASN A 66 10.37 2.84 -4.46
C ASN A 66 10.47 1.54 -3.61
N GLY A 67 10.20 0.39 -4.23
CA GLY A 67 10.07 -0.91 -3.53
C GLY A 67 8.86 -0.97 -2.59
N ASP A 68 8.79 -1.95 -1.70
CA ASP A 68 7.75 -2.03 -0.66
C ASP A 68 8.09 -1.11 0.55
N PHE A 69 7.15 -0.93 1.47
CA PHE A 69 7.29 -0.07 2.66
C PHE A 69 8.37 -0.55 3.63
N TYR A 70 8.55 -1.86 3.70
CA TYR A 70 9.63 -2.52 4.41
C TYR A 70 10.46 -3.34 3.43
N ARG A 71 11.68 -3.69 3.83
CA ARG A 71 12.57 -4.52 3.02
C ARG A 71 12.15 -6.00 3.07
N ASP A 72 11.57 -6.42 4.18
CA ASP A 72 11.32 -7.82 4.55
C ASP A 72 9.83 -8.16 4.70
N GLU A 73 8.93 -7.21 4.43
CA GLU A 73 7.49 -7.40 4.51
C GLU A 73 6.78 -6.87 3.25
N ASP A 74 5.92 -7.72 2.67
CA ASP A 74 5.10 -7.38 1.51
C ASP A 74 3.79 -6.70 1.95
N LEU A 75 3.76 -5.36 1.91
CA LEU A 75 2.56 -4.57 2.15
C LEU A 75 1.95 -4.14 0.80
N ALA A 76 2.63 -3.24 0.09
CA ALA A 76 2.15 -2.73 -1.19
C ALA A 76 2.09 -3.84 -2.25
N ALA A 77 3.07 -4.76 -2.25
CA ALA A 77 3.12 -5.89 -3.17
C ALA A 77 1.94 -6.86 -2.96
N PHE A 78 1.50 -7.03 -1.72
CA PHE A 78 0.30 -7.79 -1.40
C PHE A 78 -0.99 -7.02 -1.76
N ALA A 79 -1.03 -5.71 -1.52
CA ALA A 79 -2.22 -4.88 -1.67
C ALA A 79 -2.63 -4.66 -3.13
N TRP A 80 -1.68 -4.36 -4.02
CA TRP A 80 -1.97 -3.97 -5.41
C TRP A 80 -2.84 -4.98 -6.17
N PRO A 81 -2.52 -6.29 -6.20
CA PRO A 81 -3.37 -7.29 -6.87
C PRO A 81 -4.80 -7.34 -6.30
N LEU A 82 -4.96 -7.10 -4.99
CA LEU A 82 -6.27 -7.07 -4.34
C LEU A 82 -7.05 -5.80 -4.68
N LEU A 83 -6.39 -4.65 -4.74
CA LEU A 83 -6.97 -3.37 -5.15
C LEU A 83 -7.48 -3.44 -6.60
N ILE A 84 -6.69 -4.00 -7.52
CA ILE A 84 -7.08 -4.22 -8.92
C ILE A 84 -8.31 -5.14 -9.03
N GLN A 85 -8.34 -6.23 -8.25
CA GLN A 85 -9.50 -7.14 -8.18
C GLN A 85 -10.74 -6.44 -7.61
N ALA A 86 -10.61 -5.76 -6.46
CA ALA A 86 -11.72 -5.10 -5.79
C ALA A 86 -12.33 -3.97 -6.63
N GLY A 87 -11.48 -3.24 -7.36
CA GLY A 87 -11.87 -2.21 -8.31
C GLY A 87 -12.60 -2.74 -9.55
N GLY A 88 -12.59 -4.05 -9.79
CA GLY A 88 -13.06 -4.67 -11.03
C GLY A 88 -12.21 -4.31 -12.24
N LEU A 89 -10.97 -3.86 -12.03
CA LEU A 89 -10.02 -3.56 -13.11
C LEU A 89 -9.39 -4.84 -13.65
N GLY A 90 -9.20 -5.83 -12.78
CA GLY A 90 -8.79 -7.18 -13.16
C GLY A 90 -9.81 -8.23 -12.72
N ARG A 91 -9.86 -9.34 -13.45
CA ARG A 91 -10.62 -10.54 -13.10
C ARG A 91 -9.71 -11.76 -13.20
N LEU A 92 -9.91 -12.71 -12.28
CA LEU A 92 -9.21 -13.99 -12.36
C LEU A 92 -9.77 -14.85 -13.48
N ASP A 93 -8.85 -15.37 -14.28
CA ASP A 93 -9.07 -16.39 -15.29
C ASP A 93 -8.02 -17.48 -15.07
N SER A 94 -8.45 -18.64 -14.58
CA SER A 94 -7.57 -19.79 -14.29
C SER A 94 -6.37 -19.41 -13.40
N GLY A 95 -6.66 -18.69 -12.31
CA GLY A 95 -5.67 -18.15 -11.37
C GLY A 95 -4.78 -17.01 -11.89
N ARG A 96 -4.91 -16.55 -13.14
CA ARG A 96 -4.22 -15.35 -13.66
C ARG A 96 -5.13 -14.14 -13.59
N LEU A 97 -4.60 -13.00 -13.14
CA LEU A 97 -5.33 -11.74 -13.11
C LEU A 97 -5.21 -11.04 -14.47
N ARG A 98 -6.30 -11.01 -15.23
CA ARG A 98 -6.39 -10.34 -16.53
C ARG A 98 -7.20 -9.06 -16.45
N LEU A 99 -6.85 -8.06 -17.24
CA LEU A 99 -7.62 -6.82 -17.31
C LEU A 99 -9.03 -7.07 -17.83
N THR A 100 -10.00 -6.40 -17.22
CA THR A 100 -11.36 -6.27 -17.73
C THR A 100 -11.44 -5.13 -18.75
N THR A 101 -12.57 -4.98 -19.44
CA THR A 101 -12.85 -3.78 -20.25
C THR A 101 -12.69 -2.50 -19.44
N LYS A 102 -13.08 -2.51 -18.15
CA LYS A 102 -12.89 -1.39 -17.24
C LYS A 102 -11.40 -1.15 -16.94
N GLY A 103 -10.61 -2.21 -16.76
CA GLY A 103 -9.16 -2.12 -16.57
C GLY A 103 -8.42 -1.56 -17.77
N LEU A 104 -8.79 -2.00 -18.99
CA LEU A 104 -8.25 -1.45 -20.24
C LEU A 104 -8.58 0.04 -20.38
N ALA A 105 -9.83 0.43 -20.09
CA ALA A 105 -10.23 1.84 -20.11
C ALA A 105 -9.51 2.67 -19.03
N ALA A 106 -9.13 2.07 -17.90
CA ALA A 106 -8.43 2.76 -16.81
C ALA A 106 -7.01 3.20 -17.21
N GLN A 107 -6.34 2.49 -18.11
CA GLN A 107 -5.01 2.87 -18.60
C GLN A 107 -4.99 4.24 -19.31
N ARG A 108 -6.13 4.69 -19.83
CA ARG A 108 -6.27 5.96 -20.56
C ARG A 108 -6.84 7.09 -19.70
N LYS A 109 -7.15 6.82 -18.43
CA LYS A 109 -7.72 7.81 -17.51
C LYS A 109 -6.61 8.42 -16.65
N PRO A 110 -6.82 9.64 -16.12
CA PRO A 110 -5.92 10.19 -15.10
C PRO A 110 -5.80 9.24 -13.91
N SER A 111 -4.57 8.92 -13.48
CA SER A 111 -4.30 7.97 -12.38
C SER A 111 -5.06 8.34 -11.11
N ALA A 112 -5.09 9.62 -10.74
CA ALA A 112 -5.82 10.10 -9.56
C ALA A 112 -7.31 9.71 -9.56
N LYS A 113 -7.98 9.79 -10.73
CA LYS A 113 -9.38 9.37 -10.87
C LYS A 113 -9.53 7.86 -10.69
N VAL A 114 -8.62 7.07 -11.26
CA VAL A 114 -8.64 5.61 -11.12
C VAL A 114 -8.39 5.20 -9.65
N ILE A 115 -7.45 5.86 -8.97
CA ILE A 115 -7.18 5.66 -7.53
C ILE A 115 -8.41 5.97 -6.69
N ARG A 116 -9.12 7.08 -6.97
CA ARG A 116 -10.39 7.41 -6.32
C ARG A 116 -11.43 6.31 -6.50
N ASP A 117 -11.61 5.83 -7.73
CA ASP A 117 -12.52 4.72 -8.04
C ASP A 117 -12.12 3.43 -7.31
N LEU A 118 -10.82 3.14 -7.19
CA LEU A 118 -10.28 2.00 -6.46
C LEU A 118 -10.59 2.09 -4.96
N TRP A 119 -10.32 3.22 -4.33
CA TRP A 119 -10.60 3.43 -2.89
C TRP A 119 -12.09 3.28 -2.58
N GLN A 120 -12.96 3.90 -3.37
CA GLN A 120 -14.41 3.78 -3.21
C GLN A 120 -14.89 2.33 -3.35
N ARG A 121 -14.32 1.59 -4.31
CA ARG A 121 -14.62 0.16 -4.49
C ARG A 121 -14.07 -0.68 -3.33
N TRP A 122 -12.86 -0.41 -2.86
CA TRP A 122 -12.27 -1.10 -1.71
C TRP A 122 -13.14 -0.97 -0.45
N ASN A 123 -13.66 0.22 -0.17
CA ASN A 123 -14.52 0.48 0.98
C ASN A 123 -15.89 -0.22 0.90
N SER A 124 -16.36 -0.53 -0.31
CA SER A 124 -17.70 -1.11 -0.52
C SER A 124 -17.68 -2.60 -0.85
N HIS A 125 -16.55 -3.13 -1.34
CA HIS A 125 -16.40 -4.51 -1.79
C HIS A 125 -15.19 -5.19 -1.13
N ALA A 126 -15.47 -6.04 -0.13
CA ALA A 126 -14.45 -6.77 0.60
C ALA A 126 -14.03 -8.05 -0.13
N VAL A 127 -12.90 -7.97 -0.86
CA VAL A 127 -12.27 -9.14 -1.50
C VAL A 127 -11.58 -10.04 -0.47
N ILE A 128 -11.10 -9.45 0.63
CA ILE A 128 -10.54 -10.13 1.80
C ILE A 128 -10.98 -9.42 3.08
N ASP A 129 -10.63 -9.96 4.24
CA ASP A 129 -10.74 -9.28 5.53
C ASP A 129 -9.34 -8.81 5.99
N GLU A 130 -9.13 -7.51 6.19
CA GLU A 130 -7.82 -6.97 6.62
C GLU A 130 -7.38 -7.50 7.98
N PHE A 131 -8.31 -7.90 8.85
CA PHE A 131 -7.95 -8.48 10.14
C PHE A 131 -7.16 -9.80 9.98
N SER A 132 -7.36 -10.48 8.85
CA SER A 132 -6.60 -11.69 8.50
C SER A 132 -5.13 -11.47 8.16
N ARG A 133 -4.66 -10.22 8.17
CA ARG A 133 -3.24 -9.83 8.06
C ARG A 133 -2.56 -9.61 9.41
N ILE A 134 -3.33 -9.55 10.51
CA ILE A 134 -2.77 -9.51 11.87
C ILE A 134 -2.61 -10.96 12.33
N GLU A 135 -1.53 -11.58 11.87
CA GLU A 135 -1.37 -13.03 11.94
C GLU A 135 -1.13 -13.55 13.36
N ALA A 136 -0.61 -12.73 14.26
CA ALA A 136 -0.40 -13.10 15.66
C ALA A 136 -1.72 -13.38 16.39
N ILE A 137 -2.82 -12.72 15.99
CA ILE A 137 -4.15 -12.94 16.56
C ILE A 137 -4.83 -14.09 15.83
N LYS A 138 -5.09 -15.19 16.54
CA LYS A 138 -5.71 -16.40 15.99
C LYS A 138 -7.18 -16.50 16.38
N GLY A 139 -7.84 -17.59 15.98
CA GLY A 139 -9.27 -17.81 16.22
C GLY A 139 -10.23 -17.04 15.29
N GLN A 140 -9.68 -16.19 14.41
CA GLN A 140 -10.43 -15.35 13.48
C GLN A 140 -11.40 -16.12 12.56
N ARG A 141 -11.06 -17.36 12.21
CA ARG A 141 -11.84 -18.22 11.29
C ARG A 141 -13.00 -18.95 11.96
N ALA A 142 -13.14 -18.85 13.29
CA ALA A 142 -14.23 -19.51 13.98
C ALA A 142 -15.59 -18.86 13.63
N ARG A 143 -16.64 -19.67 13.72
CA ARG A 143 -18.00 -19.25 13.33
C ARG A 143 -18.46 -18.07 14.17
N ASN A 144 -19.03 -17.06 13.49
CA ASN A 144 -19.64 -15.86 14.07
C ASN A 144 -18.69 -15.03 14.97
N VAL A 145 -17.38 -15.02 14.70
CA VAL A 145 -16.42 -14.20 15.44
C VAL A 145 -16.38 -12.77 14.94
N LEU A 146 -15.96 -12.58 13.68
CA LEU A 146 -15.71 -11.26 13.13
C LEU A 146 -17.00 -10.59 12.67
N SER A 147 -17.11 -9.28 12.92
CA SER A 147 -18.15 -8.41 12.36
C SER A 147 -18.00 -8.28 10.84
N ALA A 148 -18.83 -7.48 10.18
CA ALA A 148 -18.74 -7.31 8.72
C ALA A 148 -17.53 -6.44 8.32
N ALA A 149 -16.64 -6.98 7.48
CA ALA A 149 -15.47 -6.25 6.98
C ALA A 149 -15.84 -4.93 6.29
N LYS A 150 -16.91 -4.92 5.47
CA LYS A 150 -17.42 -3.70 4.82
C LYS A 150 -17.69 -2.57 5.82
N THR A 151 -18.41 -2.87 6.91
CA THR A 151 -18.76 -1.87 7.93
C THR A 151 -17.51 -1.34 8.61
N ARG A 152 -16.56 -2.22 8.96
CA ARG A 152 -15.30 -1.79 9.59
C ARG A 152 -14.47 -0.89 8.68
N ARG A 153 -14.31 -1.25 7.39
CA ARG A 153 -13.63 -0.41 6.39
C ARG A 153 -14.26 0.98 6.28
N GLN A 154 -15.59 1.05 6.23
CA GLN A 154 -16.31 2.33 6.14
C GLN A 154 -16.08 3.21 7.38
N VAL A 155 -16.01 2.61 8.57
CA VAL A 155 -15.67 3.35 9.80
C VAL A 155 -14.24 3.89 9.73
N VAL A 156 -13.26 3.07 9.30
CA VAL A 156 -11.87 3.54 9.13
C VAL A 156 -11.78 4.62 8.06
N ALA A 157 -12.41 4.45 6.91
CA ALA A 157 -12.43 5.44 5.84
C ALA A 157 -13.03 6.79 6.30
N THR A 158 -14.07 6.74 7.15
CA THR A 158 -14.66 7.94 7.76
C THR A 158 -13.68 8.62 8.72
N ALA A 159 -12.93 7.84 9.52
CA ALA A 159 -11.90 8.39 10.38
C ALA A 159 -10.77 9.06 9.58
N LEU A 160 -10.28 8.40 8.53
CA LEU A 160 -9.23 8.90 7.67
C LEU A 160 -9.63 10.18 6.92
N ALA A 161 -10.87 10.26 6.44
CA ALA A 161 -11.40 11.47 5.83
C ALA A 161 -11.49 12.66 6.81
N GLY A 162 -11.55 12.38 8.11
CA GLY A 162 -11.63 13.39 9.17
C GLY A 162 -10.28 13.90 9.69
N CYS A 163 -9.16 13.40 9.15
CA CYS A 163 -7.81 13.85 9.50
C CYS A 163 -7.57 15.29 8.98
N PRO A 164 -6.84 16.14 9.73
CA PRO A 164 -6.50 17.48 9.26
C PRO A 164 -5.65 17.41 7.98
N PRO A 165 -5.93 18.24 6.97
CA PRO A 165 -5.12 18.29 5.75
C PRO A 165 -3.74 18.89 6.05
N HIS A 166 -2.70 18.39 5.39
CA HIS A 166 -1.30 18.87 5.45
C HIS A 166 -0.51 18.67 6.75
N ASP A 167 -1.16 18.43 7.87
CA ASP A 167 -0.48 18.17 9.13
C ASP A 167 -0.09 16.70 9.27
N TRP A 168 1.10 16.47 9.83
CA TRP A 168 1.47 15.15 10.33
C TRP A 168 0.67 14.88 11.61
N ILE A 169 -0.04 13.76 11.65
CA ILE A 169 -0.71 13.27 12.84
C ILE A 169 -0.11 11.94 13.25
N SER A 170 0.20 11.79 14.53
CA SER A 170 0.62 10.48 15.03
C SER A 170 -0.55 9.49 14.97
N VAL A 171 -0.22 8.20 14.83
CA VAL A 171 -1.21 7.12 14.89
C VAL A 171 -1.98 7.17 16.21
N ASP A 172 -1.32 7.47 17.32
CA ASP A 172 -1.98 7.53 18.62
C ASP A 172 -2.95 8.71 18.72
N ALA A 173 -2.64 9.84 18.07
CA ALA A 173 -3.57 10.96 17.94
C ALA A 173 -4.79 10.60 17.06
N LEU A 174 -4.58 9.84 15.98
CA LEU A 174 -5.66 9.28 15.17
C LEU A 174 -6.56 8.35 16.01
N PHE A 175 -5.96 7.41 16.74
CA PHE A 175 -6.68 6.49 17.62
C PHE A 175 -7.48 7.22 18.70
N ALA A 176 -6.86 8.21 19.37
CA ALA A 176 -7.54 9.05 20.35
C ALA A 176 -8.73 9.80 19.74
N THR A 177 -8.59 10.30 18.51
CA THR A 177 -9.66 10.99 17.78
C THR A 177 -10.79 10.02 17.42
N MET A 178 -10.47 8.82 16.93
CA MET A 178 -11.45 7.79 16.61
C MET A 178 -12.26 7.39 17.84
N ARG A 179 -11.60 7.12 18.97
CA ARG A 179 -12.26 6.78 20.24
C ARG A 179 -13.16 7.92 20.73
N ARG A 180 -12.67 9.17 20.67
CA ARG A 180 -13.45 10.36 21.06
C ARG A 180 -14.70 10.55 20.21
N ARG A 181 -14.59 10.31 18.89
CA ARG A 181 -15.70 10.42 17.93
C ARG A 181 -16.56 9.15 17.85
N LYS A 182 -16.27 8.13 18.66
CA LYS A 182 -16.94 6.81 18.62
C LYS A 182 -16.88 6.13 17.25
N LEU A 183 -15.83 6.42 16.47
CA LEU A 183 -15.54 5.75 15.21
C LEU A 183 -14.83 4.44 15.50
N ASN A 184 -15.62 3.42 15.85
CA ASN A 184 -15.11 2.14 16.31
C ASN A 184 -15.30 1.03 15.25
N PRO A 185 -14.25 0.58 14.54
CA PRO A 185 -14.34 -0.51 13.58
C PRO A 185 -14.37 -1.86 14.29
N ARG A 186 -15.37 -2.07 15.16
CA ARG A 186 -15.45 -3.18 16.11
C ARG A 186 -15.17 -4.53 15.45
N ILE A 187 -14.13 -5.24 15.90
CA ILE A 187 -13.66 -6.48 15.26
C ILE A 187 -14.61 -7.63 15.48
N THR A 188 -15.05 -7.82 16.72
CA THR A 188 -15.92 -8.94 17.09
C THR A 188 -17.39 -8.61 16.85
N ARG A 189 -18.23 -9.62 16.65
CA ARG A 189 -19.69 -9.44 16.51
C ARG A 189 -20.38 -9.11 17.82
N ASN A 190 -19.90 -9.65 18.94
CA ASN A 190 -20.38 -9.41 20.29
C ASN A 190 -19.23 -9.66 21.27
N ASP A 191 -19.41 -9.30 22.54
CA ASP A 191 -18.31 -9.40 23.52
C ASP A 191 -17.93 -10.88 23.76
N MET A 192 -18.91 -11.78 23.65
CA MET A 192 -18.67 -13.23 23.73
C MET A 192 -17.75 -13.76 22.62
N ALA A 193 -17.68 -13.08 21.47
CA ALA A 193 -16.79 -13.48 20.38
C ALA A 193 -15.31 -13.14 20.64
N LEU A 194 -14.98 -12.25 21.60
CA LEU A 194 -13.59 -12.04 22.01
C LEU A 194 -12.99 -13.32 22.61
N TRP A 195 -13.81 -14.13 23.29
CA TRP A 195 -13.42 -15.41 23.90
C TRP A 195 -12.89 -16.46 22.93
N LYS A 196 -13.03 -16.20 21.62
CA LYS A 196 -12.52 -17.06 20.56
C LYS A 196 -11.19 -16.57 19.98
N LEU A 197 -10.78 -15.33 20.28
CA LEU A 197 -9.52 -14.76 19.84
C LEU A 197 -8.45 -14.99 20.90
N TYR A 198 -7.22 -15.24 20.46
CA TYR A 198 -6.07 -15.54 21.31
C TYR A 198 -4.78 -15.20 20.56
N LEU A 199 -3.67 -15.02 21.27
CA LEU A 199 -2.36 -14.78 20.66
C LEU A 199 -1.61 -16.09 20.45
N VAL A 200 -1.14 -16.30 19.21
CA VAL A 200 -0.27 -17.42 18.78
C VAL A 200 -0.88 -18.82 18.95
N ASP A 201 -1.14 -19.26 20.18
CA ASP A 201 -1.65 -20.58 20.57
C ASP A 201 -2.85 -20.47 21.53
N PRO A 202 -3.91 -21.30 21.39
CA PRO A 202 -5.09 -21.22 22.26
C PRO A 202 -4.81 -21.51 23.74
N GLN A 203 -3.70 -22.16 24.08
CA GLN A 203 -3.32 -22.46 25.47
C GLN A 203 -2.91 -21.22 26.26
N HIS A 204 -2.53 -20.13 25.59
CA HIS A 204 -2.24 -18.85 26.24
C HIS A 204 -3.51 -18.14 26.75
N GLY A 205 -4.69 -18.70 26.52
CA GLY A 205 -5.94 -18.09 26.92
C GLY A 205 -6.45 -17.07 25.90
N SER A 206 -7.60 -16.48 26.22
CA SER A 206 -8.35 -15.68 25.25
C SER A 206 -8.28 -14.18 25.55
N LEU A 207 -8.35 -13.38 24.49
CA LEU A 207 -8.54 -11.92 24.54
C LEU A 207 -9.90 -11.48 25.13
N GLY A 208 -10.75 -12.41 25.58
CA GLY A 208 -12.00 -12.10 26.28
C GLY A 208 -11.85 -11.81 27.77
N TYR A 209 -10.70 -12.11 28.38
CA TYR A 209 -10.45 -11.80 29.79
C TYR A 209 -10.34 -10.28 30.03
N ALA A 210 -10.76 -9.81 31.20
CA ALA A 210 -10.68 -8.39 31.54
C ALA A 210 -9.22 -7.90 31.54
N GLY A 211 -8.96 -6.80 30.85
CA GLY A 211 -7.60 -6.28 30.66
C GLY A 211 -6.86 -6.85 29.44
N PHE A 212 -7.43 -7.87 28.79
CA PHE A 212 -6.91 -8.46 27.56
C PHE A 212 -7.79 -8.05 26.37
N GLY A 213 -7.23 -8.00 25.16
CA GLY A 213 -7.99 -7.63 23.96
C GLY A 213 -8.43 -6.16 23.92
N ASP A 214 -7.50 -5.26 24.23
CA ASP A 214 -7.76 -3.82 24.23
C ASP A 214 -8.04 -3.26 22.81
N TRP A 215 -8.55 -2.02 22.79
CA TRP A 215 -8.91 -1.36 21.54
C TRP A 215 -7.70 -1.22 20.59
N ASN A 216 -6.50 -0.96 21.12
CA ASN A 216 -5.33 -0.75 20.27
C ASN A 216 -4.86 -2.05 19.59
N SER A 217 -4.92 -3.19 20.31
CA SER A 217 -4.54 -4.51 19.78
C SER A 217 -5.51 -5.03 18.72
N LEU A 218 -6.80 -4.72 18.85
CA LEU A 218 -7.84 -5.20 17.93
C LEU A 218 -8.20 -4.15 16.87
N GLU A 219 -8.99 -3.16 17.25
CA GLU A 219 -9.49 -2.14 16.34
C GLU A 219 -8.40 -1.19 15.83
N GLY A 220 -7.42 -0.88 16.69
CA GLY A 220 -6.24 -0.10 16.33
C GLY A 220 -5.41 -0.81 15.25
N ARG A 221 -5.05 -2.07 15.45
CA ARG A 221 -4.30 -2.84 14.44
C ARG A 221 -5.08 -3.06 13.14
N TYR A 222 -6.39 -3.25 13.22
CA TYR A 222 -7.22 -3.27 12.02
C TYR A 222 -7.20 -1.94 11.27
N THR A 223 -7.28 -0.83 12.00
CA THR A 223 -7.18 0.53 11.44
C THR A 223 -5.84 0.72 10.74
N LEU A 224 -4.74 0.29 11.37
CA LEU A 224 -3.40 0.32 10.78
C LEU A 224 -3.29 -0.53 9.52
N ALA A 225 -3.89 -1.73 9.50
CA ALA A 225 -3.92 -2.56 8.30
C ALA A 225 -4.59 -1.85 7.13
N VAL A 226 -5.77 -1.25 7.34
CA VAL A 226 -6.49 -0.50 6.29
C VAL A 226 -5.70 0.75 5.86
N LEU A 227 -5.16 1.49 6.83
CA LEU A 227 -4.43 2.73 6.59
C LEU A 227 -3.10 2.47 5.88
N PHE A 228 -2.22 1.66 6.45
CA PHE A 228 -0.85 1.52 5.97
C PHE A 228 -0.82 0.74 4.65
N GLU A 229 -1.47 -0.43 4.62
CA GLU A 229 -1.36 -1.34 3.49
C GLU A 229 -2.24 -0.96 2.30
N TYR A 230 -3.35 -0.26 2.50
CA TYR A 230 -4.27 0.06 1.40
C TYR A 230 -4.34 1.56 1.12
N ALA A 231 -4.61 2.39 2.12
CA ALA A 231 -4.65 3.84 1.90
C ALA A 231 -3.25 4.42 1.60
N GLY A 232 -2.21 3.92 2.26
CA GLY A 232 -0.81 4.24 2.01
C GLY A 232 -0.37 3.80 0.62
N THR A 233 -0.66 2.57 0.21
CA THR A 233 -0.34 2.06 -1.14
C THR A 233 -1.06 2.83 -2.25
N LEU A 234 -2.28 3.32 -1.99
CA LEU A 234 -3.01 4.18 -2.92
C LEU A 234 -2.56 5.65 -2.90
N GLY A 235 -1.55 6.01 -2.11
CA GLY A 235 -0.99 7.35 -2.08
C GLY A 235 -1.85 8.38 -1.38
N LEU A 236 -2.81 7.95 -0.55
CA LEU A 236 -3.75 8.85 0.12
C LEU A 236 -3.11 9.57 1.32
N PHE A 237 -2.07 8.96 1.88
CA PHE A 237 -1.30 9.48 3.01
C PHE A 237 0.19 9.27 2.77
N ASP A 238 0.97 10.31 3.01
CA ASP A 238 2.40 10.16 3.25
C ASP A 238 2.59 9.50 4.61
N LEU A 239 3.66 8.71 4.75
CA LEU A 239 3.84 7.79 5.86
C LEU A 239 5.17 8.08 6.57
N GLU A 240 5.15 8.05 7.89
CA GLU A 240 6.34 8.03 8.73
C GLU A 240 6.34 6.69 9.48
N ASN A 241 7.35 5.87 9.22
CA ASN A 241 7.42 4.51 9.77
C ASN A 241 8.84 4.11 10.20
N LEU A 242 8.86 3.22 11.18
CA LEU A 242 10.02 2.50 11.70
C LEU A 242 9.83 1.00 11.44
N HIS A 243 10.87 0.20 11.60
CA HIS A 243 10.74 -1.25 11.56
C HIS A 243 9.79 -1.71 12.69
N PRO A 244 8.81 -2.60 12.49
CA PRO A 244 7.75 -2.86 13.46
C PRO A 244 8.21 -3.48 14.79
N ASN A 245 9.38 -4.13 14.81
CA ASN A 245 9.91 -4.80 15.99
C ASN A 245 10.16 -3.83 17.15
N GLY A 246 9.47 -4.05 18.27
CA GLY A 246 9.66 -3.28 19.51
C GLY A 246 9.01 -1.90 19.53
N GLU A 247 8.34 -1.48 18.46
CA GLU A 247 7.81 -0.12 18.34
C GLU A 247 6.54 0.12 19.16
N ARG A 248 5.78 -0.94 19.44
CA ARG A 248 4.58 -0.89 20.26
C ARG A 248 4.62 -1.95 21.34
N GLU A 249 4.17 -1.57 22.53
CA GLU A 249 4.20 -2.44 23.72
C GLU A 249 2.81 -2.70 24.30
N ASP A 250 1.76 -2.11 23.72
CA ASP A 250 0.35 -2.16 24.16
C ASP A 250 -0.25 -3.57 24.23
N TYR A 251 0.44 -4.58 23.68
CA TYR A 251 0.02 -5.96 23.68
C TYR A 251 0.87 -6.89 24.58
N ARG A 252 1.97 -6.39 25.16
CA ARG A 252 2.98 -7.20 25.87
C ARG A 252 2.44 -7.90 27.10
N ASP A 253 1.46 -7.30 27.77
CA ASP A 253 0.83 -7.89 28.96
C ASP A 253 -0.13 -9.05 28.63
N ASN A 254 -0.38 -9.33 27.34
CA ASN A 254 -1.19 -10.47 26.93
C ASN A 254 -0.37 -11.76 26.97
N TRP A 255 -0.98 -12.82 27.48
CA TRP A 255 -0.36 -14.14 27.48
C TRP A 255 -0.07 -14.61 26.05
N GLY A 256 1.14 -15.15 25.83
CA GLY A 256 1.61 -15.56 24.51
C GLY A 256 2.25 -14.45 23.67
N ALA A 257 2.42 -13.24 24.24
CA ALA A 257 3.12 -12.13 23.59
C ALA A 257 4.64 -12.09 23.85
N ASP A 258 5.16 -12.93 24.75
CA ASP A 258 6.54 -12.88 25.23
C ASP A 258 7.57 -12.94 24.08
N ASP A 259 7.36 -13.87 23.15
CA ASP A 259 8.26 -14.09 22.01
C ASP A 259 7.94 -13.23 20.77
N LEU A 260 6.90 -12.38 20.84
CA LEU A 260 6.49 -11.56 19.69
C LEU A 260 7.34 -10.29 19.61
N ASN A 261 8.13 -10.14 18.54
CA ASN A 261 8.84 -8.88 18.30
C ASN A 261 7.89 -7.71 17.99
N ALA A 262 6.75 -7.99 17.37
CA ALA A 262 5.66 -7.06 17.06
C ALA A 262 4.31 -7.83 17.07
N LEU A 263 3.19 -7.17 17.35
CA LEU A 263 1.86 -7.80 17.22
C LEU A 263 1.45 -7.91 15.74
N SER A 264 1.84 -6.91 14.95
CA SER A 264 1.60 -6.88 13.52
C SER A 264 2.73 -6.16 12.79
N ARG A 265 2.87 -6.43 11.49
CA ARG A 265 3.78 -5.67 10.60
C ARG A 265 3.47 -4.17 10.52
N TYR A 266 2.31 -3.75 11.00
CA TYR A 266 1.92 -2.34 10.97
C TYR A 266 2.34 -1.57 12.21
N ASP A 267 2.89 -2.24 13.22
CA ASP A 267 3.20 -1.64 14.52
C ASP A 267 4.20 -0.49 14.41
N GLY A 268 5.07 -0.54 13.40
CA GLY A 268 6.06 0.50 13.10
C GLY A 268 5.51 1.77 12.46
N LEU A 269 4.22 1.88 12.12
CA LEU A 269 3.66 3.13 11.62
C LEU A 269 3.54 4.16 12.76
N GLN A 270 4.23 5.29 12.60
CA GLN A 270 4.35 6.35 13.62
C GLN A 270 3.37 7.49 13.35
N ALA A 271 3.38 8.03 12.13
CA ALA A 271 2.56 9.16 11.76
C ALA A 271 2.14 9.12 10.29
N ILE A 272 1.10 9.89 9.97
CA ILE A 272 0.58 10.04 8.62
C ILE A 272 0.30 11.50 8.30
N ARG A 273 0.37 11.85 7.02
CA ARG A 273 -0.07 13.16 6.52
C ARG A 273 -0.92 12.99 5.27
N MET A 274 -2.12 13.56 5.26
CA MET A 274 -3.01 13.47 4.10
C MET A 274 -2.40 14.20 2.89
N THR A 275 -2.34 13.52 1.74
CA THR A 275 -1.80 14.05 0.49
C THR A 275 -2.84 14.88 -0.27
N ALA A 276 -2.44 15.59 -1.33
CA ALA A 276 -3.42 16.26 -2.22
C ALA A 276 -4.31 15.23 -2.93
N LEU A 277 -3.74 14.09 -3.30
CA LEU A 277 -4.49 12.95 -3.83
C LEU A 277 -5.49 12.40 -2.79
N GLY A 278 -5.09 12.26 -1.53
CA GLY A 278 -5.96 11.87 -0.44
C GLY A 278 -7.17 12.81 -0.30
N ARG A 279 -6.93 14.13 -0.28
CA ARG A 279 -8.00 15.15 -0.21
C ARG A 279 -8.99 15.04 -1.37
N TYR A 280 -8.51 14.84 -2.60
CA TYR A 280 -9.35 14.59 -3.77
C TYR A 280 -10.15 13.29 -3.64
N VAL A 281 -9.52 12.21 -3.18
CA VAL A 281 -10.13 10.88 -3.06
C VAL A 281 -11.22 10.85 -1.98
N PHE A 282 -11.00 11.54 -0.86
CA PHE A 282 -11.98 11.69 0.21
C PHE A 282 -13.08 12.72 -0.10
N GLY A 283 -12.98 13.45 -1.22
CA GLY A 283 -13.95 14.48 -1.61
C GLY A 283 -13.88 15.76 -0.79
N ILE A 284 -12.72 16.04 -0.17
CA ILE A 284 -12.42 17.33 0.46
C ILE A 284 -12.15 18.38 -0.63
N GLU A 285 -11.51 17.97 -1.73
CA GLU A 285 -11.32 18.77 -2.93
C GLU A 285 -12.03 18.09 -4.13
N ASP A 286 -12.74 18.87 -4.94
CA ASP A 286 -13.49 18.34 -6.09
C ASP A 286 -12.59 17.95 -7.26
N GLU A 287 -11.47 18.66 -7.41
CA GLU A 287 -10.48 18.47 -8.47
C GLU A 287 -9.15 18.06 -7.86
N TYR A 288 -8.48 17.09 -8.49
CA TYR A 288 -7.11 16.76 -8.11
C TYR A 288 -6.16 17.83 -8.64
N ARG A 289 -5.47 18.51 -7.72
CA ARG A 289 -4.35 19.40 -8.02
C ARG A 289 -3.11 18.83 -7.36
N PRO A 290 -2.11 18.34 -8.14
CA PRO A 290 -0.89 17.82 -7.58
C PRO A 290 -0.28 18.86 -6.65
N SER A 291 0.15 18.44 -5.45
CA SER A 291 0.94 19.34 -4.61
C SER A 291 2.20 19.69 -5.37
N THR A 292 2.34 20.94 -5.79
CA THR A 292 3.60 21.47 -6.31
C THR A 292 4.60 21.36 -5.18
N ARG A 293 5.40 20.30 -5.14
CA ARG A 293 6.58 20.29 -4.29
C ARG A 293 7.50 21.36 -4.89
N ARG A 294 7.39 22.56 -4.33
CA ARG A 294 8.30 23.66 -4.59
C ARG A 294 9.70 23.16 -4.20
N ASN A 295 10.67 23.37 -5.11
CA ASN A 295 12.12 23.19 -4.94
C ASN A 295 12.76 22.00 -5.67
N ALA A 296 12.39 21.76 -6.91
CA ALA A 296 13.41 21.46 -7.94
C ALA A 296 13.01 22.23 -9.21
N PRO A 297 13.95 22.88 -9.92
CA PRO A 297 13.67 23.27 -11.30
C PRO A 297 13.19 22.03 -12.06
N PRO A 298 12.29 22.18 -13.05
CA PRO A 298 11.85 21.04 -13.82
C PRO A 298 13.09 20.32 -14.36
N ALA A 299 13.23 19.04 -13.99
CA ALA A 299 14.38 18.21 -14.39
C ALA A 299 14.49 18.09 -15.90
N VAL A 300 13.48 18.54 -16.64
CA VAL A 300 13.36 18.52 -18.09
C VAL A 300 12.78 19.85 -18.58
N SER A 301 13.44 20.46 -19.57
CA SER A 301 12.97 21.63 -20.29
C SER A 301 12.72 21.29 -21.75
N VAL A 302 11.59 21.75 -22.30
CA VAL A 302 11.30 21.62 -23.73
C VAL A 302 11.64 22.95 -24.40
N LEU A 303 12.59 22.91 -25.32
CA LEU A 303 13.09 24.05 -26.05
C LEU A 303 12.23 24.31 -27.31
N PRO A 304 12.23 25.55 -27.85
CA PRO A 304 11.43 25.92 -29.01
C PRO A 304 11.76 25.13 -30.30
N ASP A 305 12.93 24.51 -30.36
CA ASP A 305 13.40 23.66 -31.46
C ASP A 305 12.93 22.19 -31.34
N LEU A 306 11.98 21.91 -30.42
CA LEU A 306 11.45 20.58 -30.12
C LEU A 306 12.47 19.64 -29.44
N THR A 307 13.52 20.20 -28.87
CA THR A 307 14.49 19.49 -28.05
C THR A 307 14.03 19.42 -26.59
N ILE A 308 14.14 18.25 -26.00
CA ILE A 308 13.92 17.95 -24.59
C ILE A 308 15.30 17.88 -23.93
N ALA A 309 15.62 18.79 -23.03
CA ALA A 309 16.89 18.82 -22.31
C ALA A 309 16.64 18.58 -20.81
N ALA A 310 17.22 17.51 -20.27
CA ALA A 310 17.20 17.27 -18.84
C ALA A 310 18.31 18.05 -18.12
N THR A 311 17.97 18.68 -17.00
CA THR A 311 18.94 19.41 -16.15
C THR A 311 19.63 18.49 -15.14
N GLU A 312 19.09 17.29 -14.93
CA GLU A 312 19.64 16.23 -14.09
C GLU A 312 19.41 14.86 -14.78
N PRO A 313 20.20 13.82 -14.46
CA PRO A 313 19.97 12.47 -14.98
C PRO A 313 18.54 12.01 -14.66
N LEU A 314 17.81 11.56 -15.68
CA LEU A 314 16.47 11.01 -15.50
C LEU A 314 16.54 9.65 -14.79
N ASP A 315 15.53 9.36 -13.98
CA ASP A 315 15.32 8.00 -13.50
C ASP A 315 14.88 7.08 -14.66
N ALA A 316 14.96 5.76 -14.45
CA ALA A 316 14.68 4.78 -15.50
C ALA A 316 13.24 4.86 -16.04
N SER A 317 12.27 5.32 -15.24
CA SER A 317 10.88 5.47 -15.66
C SER A 317 10.72 6.69 -16.57
N ASP A 318 11.30 7.82 -16.16
CA ASP A 318 11.27 9.06 -16.92
C ASP A 318 12.08 8.93 -18.22
N GLU A 319 13.21 8.21 -18.24
CA GLU A 319 13.98 7.93 -19.46
C GLU A 319 13.18 7.05 -20.46
N VAL A 320 12.50 6.01 -19.97
CA VAL A 320 11.63 5.15 -20.81
C VAL A 320 10.49 5.97 -21.40
N LEU A 321 9.88 6.86 -20.61
CA LEU A 321 8.80 7.73 -21.07
C LEU A 321 9.27 8.71 -22.14
N VAL A 322 10.38 9.41 -21.92
CA VAL A 322 10.93 10.37 -22.91
C VAL A 322 11.33 9.63 -24.19
N SER A 323 11.97 8.48 -24.07
CA SER A 323 12.41 7.67 -25.21
C SER A 323 11.25 7.07 -26.03
N ALA A 324 10.05 6.98 -25.46
CA ALA A 324 8.86 6.56 -26.21
C ALA A 324 8.36 7.61 -27.22
N TYR A 325 8.69 8.89 -27.00
CA TYR A 325 8.20 10.03 -27.79
C TYR A 325 9.32 10.82 -28.50
N ALA A 326 10.55 10.71 -28.05
CA ALA A 326 11.71 11.47 -28.55
C ALA A 326 12.93 10.56 -28.75
N GLU A 327 13.79 10.93 -29.70
CA GLU A 327 15.06 10.23 -29.96
C GLU A 327 16.18 10.86 -29.16
N ARG A 328 17.04 10.04 -28.54
CA ARG A 328 18.19 10.55 -27.80
C ARG A 328 19.21 11.16 -28.77
N ALA A 329 19.42 12.46 -28.67
CA ALA A 329 20.34 13.22 -29.52
C ALA A 329 21.72 13.37 -28.86
N ALA A 330 21.76 13.52 -27.53
CA ALA A 330 22.99 13.57 -26.74
C ALA A 330 22.74 13.06 -25.31
N ASP A 331 23.75 13.16 -24.45
CA ASP A 331 23.54 12.85 -23.03
C ASP A 331 22.53 13.82 -22.42
N GLN A 332 21.48 13.29 -21.80
CA GLN A 332 20.37 14.07 -21.22
C GLN A 332 19.64 14.98 -22.22
N VAL A 333 19.75 14.74 -23.53
CA VAL A 333 19.09 15.52 -24.57
C VAL A 333 18.38 14.61 -25.57
N TRP A 334 17.11 14.87 -25.82
CA TRP A 334 16.28 14.15 -26.79
C TRP A 334 15.61 15.11 -27.77
N THR A 335 15.34 14.69 -29.00
CA THR A 335 14.61 15.48 -29.99
C THR A 335 13.27 14.79 -30.27
N LEU A 336 12.16 15.53 -30.12
CA LEU A 336 10.83 14.99 -30.39
C LEU A 336 10.74 14.56 -31.86
N SER A 337 10.40 13.29 -32.10
CA SER A 337 10.21 12.83 -33.48
C SER A 337 8.81 13.24 -33.97
N PRO A 338 8.69 13.90 -35.14
CA PRO A 338 7.41 14.33 -35.70
C PRO A 338 6.39 13.20 -35.90
N GLY A 339 6.84 11.94 -35.99
CA GLY A 339 6.00 10.75 -36.18
C GLY A 339 5.43 10.11 -34.91
N THR A 340 5.98 10.40 -33.72
CA THR A 340 5.59 9.75 -32.44
C THR A 340 4.67 10.59 -31.56
N ALA A 341 4.48 11.87 -31.88
CA ALA A 341 3.59 12.77 -31.13
C ALA A 341 2.12 12.29 -31.09
N CYS A 342 1.71 11.41 -32.02
CA CYS A 342 0.38 10.76 -32.02
C CYS A 342 0.38 9.28 -31.56
N CYS A 343 1.51 8.57 -31.62
CA CYS A 343 1.62 7.15 -31.26
C CYS A 343 3.04 6.82 -30.74
N PRO A 344 3.22 6.28 -29.53
CA PRO A 344 4.54 5.87 -29.03
C PRO A 344 5.13 4.71 -29.84
N ARG A 345 6.46 4.66 -29.96
CA ARG A 345 7.16 3.55 -30.66
C ARG A 345 6.88 2.21 -30.00
N SER A 346 6.53 1.19 -30.79
CA SER A 346 6.50 -0.20 -30.34
C SER A 346 7.92 -0.69 -30.11
N THR A 347 8.18 -1.37 -29.00
CA THR A 347 9.47 -1.97 -28.60
C THR A 347 9.86 -3.18 -29.45
N SER A 348 9.65 -3.14 -30.76
CA SER A 348 10.01 -4.19 -31.70
C SER A 348 10.73 -3.56 -32.89
N ASP A 349 11.90 -2.98 -32.66
CA ASP A 349 12.92 -2.74 -33.68
C ASP A 349 14.23 -2.40 -32.95
N ALA A 350 14.89 -3.44 -32.46
CA ALA A 350 16.30 -3.43 -32.12
C ALA A 350 16.81 -4.88 -32.24
N THR A 351 17.37 -5.19 -33.42
CA THR A 351 18.33 -6.28 -33.63
C THR A 351 19.62 -6.02 -32.87
#